data_AF-A0A957FA01-F1
#
_entry.id   AF-A0A957FA01-F1
#
_cell.length_a   1.000
_cell.length_b   1.000
_cell.length_c   1.000
_cell.angle_alpha   90.00
_cell.angle_beta   90.00
_cell.angle_gamma   90.00
#
_symmetry.space_group_name_H-M   'P 1'
#
loop_
_entity.id
_entity.type
_entity.pdbx_description
1 polymer ?
#
loop_
_entity_poly.entity_id
_entity_poly.type
_entity_poly.pdbx_seq_one_letter_code
_entity_poly.pdbx_strand_id
1 'polypeptide(L)'
;MSTTYVTIDVETTGLNPDKDAIIEVAAITFRDFDILDEFSSLVNPQRDVPAEITALTGITTEMVADAPTLFTLRSRLRSILAEHVVIGHNVNFDLGFFHAERLGVGNRSLDTVTLASILVPDAARYSLDALARFLDLPDAAAGQNHRALDDAEQTVELFLALRERALKLELDQLEEIVLNGRRLGWPETLFFEEIMSMKTRDAFTGQKRRQRLAPLFTAPRPDGRAIVPEETPHPLDVAAIVGMMQPGGNFDRVFPGFEHRPQQVQMLQAVVTAFNEGQHLLVEAGTGTGKSMAYLLPAAFWAYENGRRVVISTNTINLQ
;
A
#
# COMPACT_ATOMS: atom_id res chain seq x y z
N MET A 1 -18.58 -5.90 22.32
CA MET A 1 -17.76 -4.72 22.68
C MET A 1 -17.22 -4.16 21.37
N SER A 2 -17.32 -2.86 21.12
CA SER A 2 -16.69 -2.26 19.93
C SER A 2 -15.19 -2.14 20.16
N THR A 3 -14.42 -2.34 19.10
CA THR A 3 -12.95 -2.26 19.14
C THR A 3 -12.54 -0.82 19.38
N THR A 4 -11.57 -0.60 20.28
CA THR A 4 -10.89 0.69 20.38
C THR A 4 -9.68 0.67 19.46
N TYR A 5 -9.59 1.72 18.66
CA TYR A 5 -8.55 1.94 17.66
C TYR A 5 -7.66 3.09 18.09
N VAL A 6 -6.44 3.09 17.57
CA VAL A 6 -5.53 4.22 17.70
C VAL A 6 -4.90 4.53 16.34
N THR A 7 -5.11 5.72 15.79
CA THR A 7 -4.29 6.17 14.67
C THR A 7 -2.92 6.60 15.18
N ILE A 8 -1.87 6.35 14.39
CA ILE A 8 -0.52 6.81 14.66
C ILE A 8 0.02 7.47 13.40
N ASP A 9 0.75 8.57 13.60
CA ASP A 9 1.54 9.22 12.57
C ASP A 9 2.85 9.75 13.18
N VAL A 10 3.95 9.68 12.43
CA VAL A 10 5.25 10.18 12.86
C VAL A 10 5.95 11.00 11.77
N GLU A 11 6.57 12.09 12.20
CA GLU A 11 7.57 12.80 11.40
C GLU A 11 8.96 12.38 11.81
N THR A 12 9.88 12.30 10.85
CA THR A 12 11.20 11.68 11.07
C THR A 12 12.32 12.44 10.38
N THR A 13 13.57 12.25 10.83
CA THR A 13 14.76 12.85 10.20
C THR A 13 15.13 12.22 8.85
N GLY A 14 14.36 11.24 8.37
CA GLY A 14 14.63 10.47 7.16
C GLY A 14 13.84 9.17 7.15
N LEU A 15 13.98 8.35 6.12
CA LEU A 15 13.08 7.21 5.87
C LEU A 15 13.55 5.88 6.47
N ASN A 16 14.71 5.83 7.13
CA ASN A 16 15.31 4.58 7.60
C ASN A 16 15.21 4.44 9.13
N PRO A 17 14.36 3.55 9.67
CA PRO A 17 14.20 3.37 11.12
C PRO A 17 15.47 3.01 11.90
N ASP A 18 16.47 2.39 11.26
CA ASP A 18 17.73 2.02 11.90
C ASP A 18 18.73 3.19 11.98
N LYS A 19 18.53 4.22 11.16
CA LYS A 19 19.47 5.35 11.01
C LYS A 19 18.87 6.68 11.42
N ASP A 20 17.60 6.88 11.16
CA ASP A 20 16.85 8.12 11.37
C ASP A 20 16.10 8.08 12.70
N ALA A 21 15.55 9.22 13.12
CA ALA A 21 14.87 9.36 14.39
C ALA A 21 13.53 10.09 14.23
N ILE A 22 12.58 9.78 15.12
CA ILE A 22 11.30 10.48 15.24
C ILE A 22 11.55 11.90 15.76
N ILE A 23 10.90 12.88 15.12
CA ILE A 23 10.92 14.31 15.48
C ILE A 23 9.54 14.87 15.85
N GLU A 24 8.47 14.18 15.47
CA GLU A 24 7.10 14.46 15.92
C GLU A 24 6.33 13.13 15.97
N VAL A 25 5.43 12.99 16.92
CA VAL A 25 4.52 11.84 17.01
C VAL A 25 3.13 12.32 17.37
N ALA A 26 2.13 11.79 16.67
CA ALA A 26 0.73 11.97 16.99
C ALA A 26 0.02 10.61 17.12
N ALA A 27 -0.92 10.54 18.06
CA ALA A 27 -1.77 9.37 18.27
C ALA A 27 -3.18 9.80 18.68
N ILE A 28 -4.20 9.27 18.01
CA ILE A 28 -5.60 9.53 18.33
C ILE A 28 -6.28 8.21 18.67
N THR A 29 -6.69 8.05 19.92
CA THR A 29 -7.45 6.89 20.38
C THR A 29 -8.92 7.18 20.21
N PHE A 30 -9.64 6.29 19.54
CA PHE A 30 -11.06 6.48 19.26
C PHE A 30 -11.82 5.15 19.30
N ARG A 31 -13.12 5.25 19.49
CA ARG A 31 -14.05 4.13 19.42
C ARG A 31 -15.30 4.60 18.71
N ASP A 32 -15.66 3.88 17.66
CA ASP A 32 -16.76 4.27 16.78
C ASP A 32 -16.55 5.67 16.22
N PHE A 33 -17.34 6.67 16.61
CA PHE A 33 -17.16 8.07 16.20
C PHE A 33 -16.64 8.96 17.34
N ASP A 34 -16.40 8.38 18.51
CA ASP A 34 -15.99 9.12 19.70
C ASP A 34 -14.46 9.10 19.83
N ILE A 35 -13.85 10.29 19.83
CA ILE A 35 -12.45 10.46 20.22
C ILE A 35 -12.33 10.32 21.74
N LEU A 36 -11.46 9.42 22.17
CA LEU A 36 -11.25 9.07 23.58
C LEU A 36 -10.02 9.74 24.19
N ASP A 37 -8.96 9.90 23.41
CA ASP A 37 -7.69 10.50 23.83
C ASP A 37 -6.93 11.00 22.59
N GLU A 38 -6.31 12.16 22.71
CA GLU A 38 -5.44 12.74 21.68
C GLU A 38 -4.08 13.01 22.32
N PHE A 39 -3.02 12.59 21.64
CA PHE A 39 -1.65 12.79 22.07
C PHE A 39 -0.81 13.26 20.90
N SER A 40 -0.16 14.41 21.04
CA SER A 40 0.85 14.88 20.11
C SER A 40 2.05 15.44 20.87
N SER A 41 3.24 15.26 20.30
CA SER A 41 4.47 15.81 20.86
C SER A 41 5.54 15.94 19.79
N LEU A 42 6.23 17.09 19.76
CA LEU A 42 7.58 17.14 19.20
C LEU A 42 8.49 16.21 20.00
N VAL A 43 9.51 15.68 19.33
CA VAL A 43 10.46 14.72 19.90
C VAL A 43 11.86 15.22 19.62
N ASN A 44 12.69 15.31 20.66
CA ASN A 44 14.11 15.61 20.49
C ASN A 44 14.83 14.35 19.95
N PRO A 45 15.33 14.37 18.69
CA PRO A 45 16.00 13.22 18.08
C PRO A 45 17.47 13.08 18.51
N GLN A 46 17.94 13.95 19.41
CA GLN A 46 19.30 14.08 19.91
C GLN A 46 20.35 14.31 18.80
N ARG A 47 19.92 14.96 17.72
CA ARG A 47 20.68 15.30 16.52
C ARG A 47 20.02 16.47 15.79
N ASP A 48 20.71 17.03 14.81
CA ASP A 48 20.12 18.08 13.97
C ASP A 48 19.10 17.49 12.99
N VAL A 49 18.05 18.27 12.70
CA VAL A 49 17.06 17.94 11.65
C VAL A 49 17.64 18.35 10.29
N PRO A 50 17.74 17.44 9.31
CA PRO A 50 18.25 17.77 7.98
C PRO A 50 17.42 18.86 7.30
N ALA A 51 18.07 19.77 6.56
CA ALA A 51 17.39 20.90 5.93
C ALA A 51 16.28 20.48 4.94
N GLU A 52 16.42 19.32 4.29
CA GLU A 52 15.39 18.74 3.43
C GLU A 52 14.14 18.32 4.20
N ILE A 53 14.31 17.72 5.39
CA ILE A 53 13.20 17.36 6.29
C ILE A 53 12.56 18.62 6.86
N THR A 54 13.35 19.61 7.23
CA THR A 54 12.83 20.92 7.64
C THR A 54 12.04 21.59 6.52
N ALA A 55 12.39 21.41 5.26
CA ALA A 55 11.64 21.97 4.14
C ALA A 55 10.30 21.23 3.90
N LEU A 56 10.27 19.92 4.16
CA LEU A 56 9.07 19.08 4.00
C LEU A 56 8.09 19.26 5.16
N THR A 57 8.60 19.12 6.38
CA THR A 57 7.79 19.16 7.59
C THR A 57 7.73 20.59 8.13
N GLY A 58 8.77 21.41 8.02
CA GLY A 58 8.81 22.69 8.75
C GLY A 58 9.17 22.54 10.23
N ILE A 59 9.58 21.35 10.68
CA ILE A 59 10.19 21.13 12.00
C ILE A 59 11.66 21.54 11.93
N THR A 60 12.06 22.52 12.73
CA THR A 60 13.46 22.93 12.81
C THR A 60 14.17 22.26 13.98
N THR A 61 15.51 22.19 13.93
CA THR A 61 16.34 21.71 15.05
C THR A 61 16.04 22.48 16.34
N GLU A 62 15.79 23.79 16.25
CA GLU A 62 15.47 24.64 17.40
C GLU A 62 14.12 24.26 18.04
N MET A 63 13.13 23.86 17.24
CA MET A 63 11.81 23.43 17.74
C MET A 63 11.90 22.15 18.56
N VAL A 64 12.78 21.22 18.17
CA VAL A 64 12.93 19.92 18.83
C VAL A 64 14.02 19.91 19.91
N ALA A 65 14.82 20.98 20.03
CA ALA A 65 15.94 21.03 20.98
C ALA A 65 15.48 20.88 22.44
N ASP A 66 14.39 21.55 22.82
CA ASP A 66 13.83 21.50 24.18
C ASP A 66 12.67 20.49 24.33
N ALA A 67 12.34 19.77 23.24
CA ALA A 67 11.28 18.77 23.25
C ALA A 67 11.68 17.53 24.08
N PRO A 68 10.71 16.75 24.60
CA PRO A 68 11.02 15.49 25.26
C PRO A 68 11.70 14.51 24.30
N THR A 69 12.65 13.73 24.81
CA THR A 69 13.22 12.62 24.04
C THR A 69 12.18 11.50 23.88
N LEU A 70 12.32 10.68 22.84
CA LEU A 70 11.47 9.51 22.68
C LEU A 70 11.53 8.59 23.91
N PHE A 71 12.71 8.46 24.54
CA PHE A 71 12.89 7.73 25.80
C PHE A 71 11.94 8.19 26.91
N THR A 72 11.76 9.51 27.05
CA THR A 72 10.83 10.11 28.02
C THR A 72 9.37 9.79 27.68
N LEU A 73 9.03 9.76 26.40
CA LEU A 73 7.66 9.50 25.93
C LEU A 73 7.26 8.03 25.95
N ARG A 74 8.21 7.10 26.10
CA ARG A 74 7.98 5.65 25.91
C ARG A 74 6.84 5.10 26.73
N SER A 75 6.72 5.50 28.01
CA SER A 75 5.68 4.99 28.89
C SER A 75 4.28 5.40 28.43
N ARG A 76 4.12 6.65 27.96
CA ARG A 76 2.85 7.18 27.46
C ARG A 76 2.48 6.51 26.14
N LEU A 77 3.42 6.49 25.18
CA LEU A 77 3.24 5.84 23.87
C LEU A 77 2.90 4.36 24.02
N ARG A 78 3.62 3.63 24.87
CA ARG A 78 3.32 2.22 25.14
C ARG A 78 1.92 2.02 25.73
N SER A 79 1.47 2.89 26.64
CA SER A 79 0.11 2.79 27.20
C SER A 79 -0.97 3.00 26.14
N ILE A 80 -0.72 3.88 25.17
CA ILE A 80 -1.63 4.20 24.08
C ILE A 80 -1.66 3.04 23.06
N LEU A 81 -0.50 2.48 22.72
CA LEU A 81 -0.34 1.55 21.60
C LEU A 81 -0.48 0.07 21.96
N ALA A 82 -0.24 -0.34 23.21
CA ALA A 82 -0.24 -1.76 23.58
C ALA A 82 -1.66 -2.36 23.71
N GLU A 83 -2.66 -1.54 24.03
CA GLU A 83 -4.02 -1.98 24.37
C GLU A 83 -5.00 -1.95 23.19
N HIS A 84 -4.59 -1.36 22.06
CA HIS A 84 -5.49 -1.00 20.96
C HIS A 84 -5.01 -1.54 19.61
N VAL A 85 -5.92 -1.56 18.63
CA VAL A 85 -5.56 -1.87 17.24
C VAL A 85 -5.00 -0.59 16.61
N VAL A 86 -3.74 -0.65 16.17
CA VAL A 86 -3.07 0.50 15.57
C VAL A 86 -3.53 0.66 14.12
N ILE A 87 -3.85 1.87 13.72
CA ILE A 87 -4.19 2.25 12.35
C ILE A 87 -3.15 3.26 11.89
N GLY A 88 -2.70 3.13 10.66
CA GLY A 88 -1.89 4.17 10.02
C GLY A 88 -2.16 4.20 8.53
N HIS A 89 -1.60 5.21 7.88
CA HIS A 89 -1.57 5.31 6.43
C HIS A 89 -0.17 4.93 5.96
N ASN A 90 0.02 3.70 5.48
CA ASN A 90 1.34 3.06 5.38
C ASN A 90 1.96 2.75 6.75
N VAL A 91 1.14 2.23 7.68
CA VAL A 91 1.44 2.01 9.12
C VAL A 91 2.75 1.28 9.43
N ASN A 92 3.25 0.47 8.49
CA ASN A 92 4.52 -0.24 8.67
C ASN A 92 5.72 0.71 8.74
N PHE A 93 5.61 1.89 8.12
CA PHE A 93 6.63 2.95 8.24
C PHE A 93 6.73 3.42 9.69
N ASP A 94 5.63 3.88 10.27
CA ASP A 94 5.56 4.40 11.64
C ASP A 94 6.00 3.34 12.65
N LEU A 95 5.41 2.14 12.54
CA LEU A 95 5.73 1.01 13.41
C LEU A 95 7.19 0.59 13.29
N GLY A 96 7.81 0.76 12.12
CA GLY A 96 9.24 0.53 11.92
C GLY A 96 10.10 1.34 12.90
N PHE A 97 9.81 2.63 13.06
CA PHE A 97 10.51 3.49 14.03
C PHE A 97 10.25 3.08 15.48
N PHE A 98 9.01 2.73 15.83
CA PHE A 98 8.71 2.23 17.18
C PHE A 98 9.40 0.90 17.49
N HIS A 99 9.48 0.00 16.51
CA HIS A 99 10.17 -1.29 16.63
C HIS A 99 11.68 -1.14 16.81
N ALA A 100 12.33 -0.24 16.05
CA ALA A 100 13.75 0.07 16.20
C ALA A 100 14.08 0.54 17.63
N GLU A 101 13.14 1.29 18.22
CA GLU A 101 13.23 1.83 19.58
C GLU A 101 12.82 0.86 20.68
N ARG A 102 12.46 -0.37 20.29
CA ARG A 102 11.97 -1.46 21.18
C ARG A 102 10.80 -1.02 22.05
N LEU A 103 9.98 -0.10 21.53
CA LEU A 103 8.68 0.18 22.09
C LEU A 103 7.82 -1.06 21.81
N GLY A 104 7.31 -1.69 22.87
CA GLY A 104 6.42 -2.86 22.75
C GLY A 104 5.07 -2.44 22.19
N VAL A 105 5.03 -2.06 20.92
CA VAL A 105 3.83 -1.76 20.14
C VAL A 105 3.04 -3.04 19.93
N GLY A 106 1.71 -2.97 20.11
CA GLY A 106 0.82 -4.11 19.96
C GLY A 106 0.89 -4.71 18.55
N ASN A 107 0.81 -6.03 18.44
CA ASN A 107 1.02 -6.75 17.16
C ASN A 107 -0.11 -6.58 16.13
N ARG A 108 -1.21 -5.91 16.48
CA ARG A 108 -2.39 -5.78 15.60
C ARG A 108 -2.41 -4.38 15.02
N SER A 109 -2.05 -4.30 13.75
CA SER A 109 -2.13 -3.08 12.96
C SER A 109 -3.02 -3.26 11.73
N LEU A 110 -3.56 -2.15 11.26
CA LEU A 110 -4.33 -2.03 10.03
C LEU A 110 -3.77 -0.91 9.19
N ASP A 111 -3.59 -1.15 7.90
CA ASP A 111 -3.14 -0.13 6.96
C ASP A 111 -4.32 0.40 6.14
N THR A 112 -4.58 1.71 6.24
CA THR A 112 -5.64 2.38 5.47
C THR A 112 -5.37 2.36 3.96
N VAL A 113 -4.12 2.31 3.51
CA VAL A 113 -3.78 2.14 2.08
C VAL A 113 -4.29 0.78 1.59
N THR A 114 -4.03 -0.28 2.35
CA THR A 114 -4.47 -1.63 2.03
C THR A 114 -6.00 -1.72 2.02
N LEU A 115 -6.66 -1.17 3.05
CA LEU A 115 -8.12 -1.11 3.11
C LEU A 115 -8.72 -0.31 1.94
N ALA A 116 -8.15 0.86 1.63
CA ALA A 116 -8.60 1.70 0.54
C ALA A 116 -8.45 1.01 -0.82
N SER A 117 -7.38 0.24 -1.05
CA SER A 117 -7.18 -0.50 -2.31
C SER A 117 -8.31 -1.49 -2.64
N ILE A 118 -9.05 -1.91 -1.62
CA ILE A 118 -10.18 -2.84 -1.75
C ILE A 118 -11.51 -2.10 -1.80
N LEU A 119 -11.66 -1.05 -0.99
CA LEU A 119 -12.93 -0.34 -0.78
C LEU A 119 -13.11 0.89 -1.69
N VAL A 120 -12.03 1.34 -2.32
CA VAL A 120 -11.96 2.48 -3.23
C VAL A 120 -11.08 2.12 -4.45
N PRO A 121 -11.37 1.02 -5.16
CA PRO A 121 -10.49 0.50 -6.23
C PRO A 121 -10.35 1.44 -7.44
N ASP A 122 -11.26 2.41 -7.55
CA ASP A 122 -11.33 3.44 -8.59
C ASP A 122 -10.45 4.67 -8.30
N ALA A 123 -9.82 4.75 -7.13
CA ALA A 123 -8.87 5.81 -6.81
C ALA A 123 -7.60 5.70 -7.69
N ALA A 124 -7.24 6.83 -8.32
CA ALA A 124 -6.03 6.91 -9.15
C ALA A 124 -4.73 6.94 -8.32
N ARG A 125 -4.82 7.40 -7.08
CA ARG A 125 -3.72 7.53 -6.12
C ARG A 125 -4.23 7.20 -4.72
N TYR A 126 -3.37 6.61 -3.90
CA TYR A 126 -3.69 6.16 -2.55
C TYR A 126 -2.91 6.92 -1.47
N SER A 127 -2.39 8.12 -1.77
CA SER A 127 -1.89 9.01 -0.71
C SER A 127 -3.07 9.53 0.11
N LEU A 128 -2.82 9.84 1.39
CA LEU A 128 -3.85 10.28 2.35
C LEU A 128 -4.66 11.46 1.79
N ASP A 129 -3.98 12.51 1.36
CA ASP A 129 -4.60 13.70 0.78
C ASP A 129 -5.35 13.40 -0.54
N ALA A 130 -4.89 12.46 -1.37
CA ALA A 130 -5.61 12.09 -2.59
C ALA A 130 -6.90 11.33 -2.27
N LEU A 131 -6.87 10.43 -1.27
CA LEU A 131 -8.04 9.69 -0.82
C LEU A 131 -9.02 10.59 -0.10
N ALA A 132 -8.54 11.51 0.74
CA ALA A 132 -9.38 12.49 1.43
C ALA A 132 -10.15 13.35 0.42
N ARG A 133 -9.46 13.88 -0.60
CA ARG A 133 -10.10 14.62 -1.69
C ARG A 133 -11.04 13.76 -2.54
N PHE A 134 -10.67 12.52 -2.83
CA PHE A 134 -11.50 11.60 -3.61
C PHE A 134 -12.82 11.26 -2.90
N LEU A 135 -12.77 11.14 -1.57
CA LEU A 135 -13.91 10.78 -0.74
C LEU A 135 -14.68 11.99 -0.19
N ASP A 136 -14.26 13.22 -0.53
CA ASP A 136 -14.84 14.47 -0.02
C ASP A 136 -14.86 14.51 1.52
N LEU A 137 -13.75 14.08 2.13
CA LEU A 137 -13.59 14.10 3.58
C LEU A 137 -13.39 15.54 4.07
N PRO A 138 -13.85 15.86 5.29
CA PRO A 138 -13.54 17.16 5.89
C PRO A 138 -12.02 17.35 5.99
N ASP A 139 -11.58 18.60 5.79
CA ASP A 139 -10.21 18.99 6.08
C ASP A 139 -9.94 18.78 7.58
N ALA A 140 -8.75 18.31 7.92
CA ALA A 140 -8.25 18.33 9.31
C ALA A 140 -8.42 19.73 9.92
N ALA A 141 -8.61 19.81 11.24
CA ALA A 141 -9.00 21.05 11.92
C ALA A 141 -7.91 22.14 11.77
N ALA A 142 -8.06 22.99 10.74
CA ALA A 142 -7.06 23.99 10.37
C ALA A 142 -6.79 25.00 11.50
N GLY A 143 -5.69 24.81 12.25
CA GLY A 143 -5.34 25.69 13.36
C GLY A 143 -3.92 25.53 13.90
N GLN A 144 -2.92 26.05 13.18
CA GLN A 144 -1.51 26.22 13.60
C GLN A 144 -0.66 24.94 13.78
N ASN A 145 0.14 24.63 12.74
CA ASN A 145 1.33 23.74 12.80
C ASN A 145 1.09 22.27 13.22
N HIS A 146 -0.05 21.66 12.91
CA HIS A 146 -0.43 20.33 13.42
C HIS A 146 -0.11 19.15 12.50
N ARG A 147 0.93 19.15 11.67
CA ARG A 147 1.20 18.12 10.62
C ARG A 147 0.89 16.67 10.98
N ALA A 148 1.60 16.09 11.95
CA ALA A 148 1.39 14.69 12.33
C ALA A 148 0.01 14.45 12.94
N LEU A 149 -0.52 15.44 13.69
CA LEU A 149 -1.85 15.34 14.28
C LEU A 149 -2.95 15.48 13.21
N ASP A 150 -2.78 16.40 12.26
CA ASP A 150 -3.64 16.63 11.10
C ASP A 150 -3.72 15.35 10.26
N ASP A 151 -2.57 14.69 10.00
CA ASP A 151 -2.52 13.41 9.28
C ASP A 151 -3.15 12.26 10.10
N ALA A 152 -2.97 12.24 11.43
CA ALA A 152 -3.64 11.28 12.30
C ALA A 152 -5.16 11.49 12.34
N GLU A 153 -5.65 12.74 12.36
CA GLU A 153 -7.07 13.12 12.27
C GLU A 153 -7.65 12.71 10.92
N GLN A 154 -6.98 13.07 9.82
CA GLN A 154 -7.40 12.73 8.47
C GLN A 154 -7.43 11.20 8.28
N THR A 155 -6.51 10.47 8.92
CA THR A 155 -6.50 9.00 8.94
C THR A 155 -7.71 8.43 9.69
N VAL A 156 -8.16 9.06 10.79
CA VAL A 156 -9.41 8.67 11.47
C VAL A 156 -10.58 8.84 10.51
N GLU A 157 -10.72 10.00 9.88
CA GLU A 157 -11.81 10.29 8.93
C GLU A 157 -11.80 9.29 7.76
N LEU A 158 -10.63 9.02 7.18
CA LEU A 158 -10.47 8.03 6.13
C LEU A 158 -10.90 6.64 6.61
N PHE A 159 -10.44 6.20 7.79
CA PHE A 159 -10.81 4.91 8.34
C PHE A 159 -12.32 4.77 8.55
N LEU A 160 -12.98 5.81 9.06
CA LEU A 160 -14.42 5.83 9.25
C LEU A 160 -15.18 5.78 7.92
N ALA A 161 -14.74 6.52 6.91
CA ALA A 161 -15.31 6.47 5.57
C ALA A 161 -15.13 5.09 4.91
N LEU A 162 -13.97 4.45 5.09
CA LEU A 162 -13.73 3.08 4.65
C LEU A 162 -14.65 2.09 5.38
N ARG A 163 -14.85 2.27 6.68
CA ARG A 163 -15.79 1.48 7.49
C ARG A 163 -17.22 1.59 6.95
N GLU A 164 -17.68 2.78 6.62
CA GLU A 164 -19.00 2.99 6.01
C GLU A 164 -19.14 2.32 4.64
N ARG A 165 -18.09 2.37 3.82
CA ARG A 165 -18.06 1.66 2.53
C ARG A 165 -18.11 0.16 2.73
N ALA A 166 -17.34 -0.38 3.67
CA ALA A 166 -17.34 -1.80 3.98
C ALA A 166 -18.71 -2.29 4.49
N LEU A 167 -19.42 -1.47 5.27
CA LEU A 167 -20.80 -1.75 5.69
C LEU A 167 -21.79 -1.84 4.52
N LYS A 168 -21.47 -1.30 3.34
CA LYS A 168 -22.30 -1.42 2.12
C LYS A 168 -22.06 -2.73 1.36
N LEU A 169 -20.98 -3.48 1.66
CA LEU A 169 -20.71 -4.78 1.03
C LEU A 169 -21.72 -5.84 1.45
N GLU A 170 -22.13 -6.70 0.54
CA GLU A 170 -23.03 -7.82 0.84
C GLU A 170 -22.38 -8.84 1.78
N LEU A 171 -23.19 -9.61 2.54
CA LEU A 171 -22.67 -10.55 3.54
C LEU A 171 -21.82 -11.67 2.92
N ASP A 172 -22.12 -12.08 1.70
CA ASP A 172 -21.37 -13.07 0.94
C ASP A 172 -19.98 -12.56 0.53
N GLN A 173 -19.89 -11.30 0.10
CA GLN A 173 -18.63 -10.62 -0.19
C GLN A 173 -17.75 -10.54 1.07
N LEU A 174 -18.33 -10.14 2.20
CA LEU A 174 -17.62 -10.08 3.48
C LEU A 174 -17.15 -11.47 3.94
N GLU A 175 -17.99 -12.50 3.82
CA GLU A 175 -17.63 -13.88 4.19
C GLU A 175 -16.46 -14.40 3.35
N GLU A 176 -16.44 -14.08 2.05
CA GLU A 176 -15.34 -14.46 1.17
C GLU A 176 -14.04 -13.73 1.47
N ILE A 177 -14.10 -12.41 1.70
CA ILE A 177 -12.94 -11.61 2.11
C ILE A 177 -12.35 -12.18 3.40
N VAL A 178 -13.19 -12.44 4.41
CA VAL A 178 -12.75 -12.98 5.70
C VAL A 178 -12.17 -14.40 5.55
N LEU A 179 -12.81 -15.27 4.76
CA LEU A 179 -12.33 -16.64 4.55
C LEU A 179 -10.95 -16.67 3.91
N ASN A 180 -10.73 -15.87 2.87
CA ASN A 180 -9.45 -15.80 2.18
C ASN A 180 -8.39 -15.07 3.03
N GLY A 181 -8.77 -13.98 3.69
CA GLY A 181 -7.90 -13.23 4.59
C GLY A 181 -7.35 -14.09 5.73
N ARG A 182 -8.20 -14.91 6.37
CA ARG A 182 -7.77 -15.88 7.39
C ARG A 182 -6.75 -16.89 6.88
N ARG A 183 -6.92 -17.38 5.65
CA ARG A 183 -5.98 -18.35 5.05
C ARG A 183 -4.61 -17.73 4.78
N LEU A 184 -4.58 -16.44 4.46
CA LEU A 184 -3.36 -15.68 4.18
C LEU A 184 -2.68 -15.17 5.45
N GLY A 185 -3.38 -15.14 6.59
CA GLY A 185 -2.91 -14.44 7.79
C GLY A 185 -2.86 -12.92 7.61
N TRP A 186 -3.75 -12.39 6.76
CA TRP A 186 -3.76 -10.99 6.36
C TRP A 186 -4.30 -10.09 7.51
N PRO A 187 -3.54 -9.10 8.02
CA PRO A 187 -3.93 -8.32 9.21
C PRO A 187 -5.29 -7.64 9.11
N GLU A 188 -5.58 -7.04 7.96
CA GLU A 188 -6.83 -6.32 7.69
C GLU A 188 -8.07 -7.22 7.69
N THR A 189 -7.91 -8.54 7.73
CA THR A 189 -9.02 -9.48 7.98
C THR A 189 -9.82 -9.10 9.24
N LEU A 190 -9.12 -8.59 10.27
CA LEU A 190 -9.72 -8.11 11.52
C LEU A 190 -10.81 -7.07 11.29
N PHE A 191 -10.56 -6.12 10.40
CA PHE A 191 -11.51 -5.06 10.06
C PHE A 191 -12.78 -5.67 9.44
N PHE A 192 -12.63 -6.56 8.45
CA PHE A 192 -13.78 -7.18 7.79
C PHE A 192 -14.55 -8.16 8.70
N GLU A 193 -13.87 -8.83 9.64
CA GLU A 193 -14.51 -9.63 10.68
C GLU A 193 -15.41 -8.79 11.59
N GLU A 194 -14.96 -7.59 11.96
CA GLU A 194 -15.75 -6.65 12.74
C GLU A 194 -16.98 -6.17 11.97
N ILE A 195 -16.81 -5.75 10.71
CA ILE A 195 -17.92 -5.34 9.84
C ILE A 195 -18.95 -6.47 9.67
N MET A 196 -18.50 -7.70 9.41
CA MET A 196 -19.38 -8.86 9.30
C MET A 196 -20.10 -9.15 10.62
N SER A 197 -19.43 -8.99 11.76
CA SER A 197 -20.03 -9.12 13.09
C SER A 197 -21.10 -8.06 13.37
N MET A 198 -20.90 -6.83 12.91
CA MET A 198 -21.89 -5.75 13.01
C MET A 198 -23.13 -6.07 12.16
N LYS A 199 -22.96 -6.35 10.85
CA LYS A 199 -24.09 -6.66 9.96
C LYS A 199 -24.88 -7.88 10.40
N THR A 200 -24.22 -8.90 10.95
CA THR A 200 -24.91 -10.10 11.45
C THR A 200 -25.71 -9.85 12.71
N ARG A 201 -25.21 -9.01 13.64
CA ARG A 201 -25.96 -8.56 14.82
C ARG A 201 -27.22 -7.80 14.43
N ASP A 202 -27.11 -6.88 13.46
CA ASP A 202 -28.25 -6.12 12.95
C ASP A 202 -29.25 -7.01 12.21
N ALA A 203 -28.77 -8.01 11.45
CA ALA A 203 -29.61 -8.96 10.73
C ALA A 203 -30.40 -9.92 11.63
N PHE A 204 -30.04 -10.13 12.91
CA PHE A 204 -30.87 -10.92 13.83
C PHE A 204 -32.22 -10.25 14.17
N THR A 205 -32.45 -9.01 13.73
CA THR A 205 -33.77 -8.37 13.75
C THR A 205 -34.65 -8.71 12.53
N GLY A 206 -34.11 -9.37 11.50
CA GLY A 206 -34.85 -9.79 10.31
C GLY A 206 -34.44 -11.19 9.84
N GLN A 207 -35.37 -12.16 9.91
CA GLN A 207 -35.17 -13.54 9.47
C GLN A 207 -34.68 -13.63 8.00
N LYS A 208 -33.37 -13.72 7.79
CA LYS A 208 -32.80 -14.32 6.57
C LYS A 208 -31.81 -15.42 6.94
N ARG A 209 -32.21 -16.63 6.58
CA ARG A 209 -31.52 -17.90 6.81
C ARG A 209 -30.15 -17.83 6.14
N ARG A 210 -29.07 -18.02 6.91
CA ARG A 210 -27.70 -18.25 6.40
C ARG A 210 -27.71 -19.50 5.52
N GLN A 211 -27.89 -19.32 4.21
CA GLN A 211 -27.50 -20.34 3.24
C GLN A 211 -25.99 -20.28 3.12
N ARG A 212 -25.34 -21.45 3.15
CA ARG A 212 -23.90 -21.57 2.91
C ARG A 212 -23.67 -21.11 1.47
N LEU A 213 -23.13 -19.92 1.30
CA LEU A 213 -22.92 -19.31 -0.01
C LEU A 213 -21.81 -20.09 -0.72
N ALA A 214 -22.04 -20.41 -1.99
CA ALA A 214 -20.97 -20.89 -2.85
C ALA A 214 -19.91 -19.78 -2.98
N PRO A 215 -18.61 -20.11 -3.08
CA PRO A 215 -17.58 -19.09 -3.27
C PRO A 215 -17.92 -18.22 -4.49
N LEU A 216 -17.89 -16.89 -4.36
CA LEU A 216 -18.10 -15.94 -5.46
C LEU A 216 -17.03 -16.15 -6.52
N PHE A 217 -15.80 -16.45 -6.09
CA PHE A 217 -14.70 -16.83 -6.97
C PHE A 217 -14.31 -18.29 -6.72
N THR A 218 -14.73 -19.17 -7.63
CA THR A 218 -14.03 -20.45 -7.79
C THR A 218 -12.84 -20.17 -8.68
N ALA A 219 -11.65 -19.98 -8.08
CA ALA A 219 -10.43 -19.84 -8.86
C ALA A 219 -10.38 -20.99 -9.88
N PRO A 220 -10.34 -20.70 -11.20
CA PRO A 220 -10.25 -21.76 -12.18
C PRO A 220 -9.03 -22.60 -11.79
N ARG A 221 -9.21 -23.92 -11.71
CA ARG A 221 -8.03 -24.79 -11.68
C ARG A 221 -7.25 -24.41 -12.93
N PRO A 222 -5.97 -24.02 -12.82
CA PRO A 222 -5.21 -23.70 -14.00
C PRO A 222 -5.20 -24.95 -14.88
N ASP A 223 -6.01 -24.94 -15.93
CA ASP A 223 -5.97 -25.89 -17.05
C ASP A 223 -4.75 -25.52 -17.91
N GLY A 224 -3.59 -25.45 -17.25
CA GLY A 224 -2.30 -25.26 -17.86
C GLY A 224 -1.53 -26.54 -17.69
N ARG A 225 -1.00 -27.09 -18.80
CA ARG A 225 0.08 -28.06 -18.69
C ARG A 225 1.20 -27.41 -17.89
N ALA A 226 1.75 -28.13 -16.91
CA ALA A 226 2.94 -27.67 -16.22
C ALA A 226 4.00 -27.34 -17.28
N ILE A 227 4.50 -26.11 -17.23
CA ILE A 227 5.49 -25.67 -18.19
C ILE A 227 6.75 -26.54 -17.99
N VAL A 228 7.13 -27.29 -19.03
CA VAL A 228 8.37 -28.07 -19.06
C VAL A 228 9.41 -27.21 -19.77
N PRO A 229 10.49 -26.81 -19.10
CA PRO A 229 11.56 -26.05 -19.73
C PRO A 229 12.16 -26.82 -20.91
N GLU A 230 12.17 -26.19 -22.10
CA GLU A 230 12.91 -26.73 -23.24
C GLU A 230 14.39 -26.83 -22.88
N GLU A 231 15.04 -27.97 -23.18
CA GLU A 231 16.45 -28.19 -22.88
C GLU A 231 17.34 -27.16 -23.59
N THR A 232 17.00 -26.85 -24.85
CA THR A 232 17.68 -25.84 -25.67
C THR A 232 16.67 -24.78 -26.08
N PRO A 233 16.82 -23.51 -25.63
CA PRO A 233 15.90 -22.44 -26.00
C PRO A 233 15.93 -22.13 -27.51
N HIS A 234 14.76 -21.93 -28.08
CA HIS A 234 14.55 -21.33 -29.39
C HIS A 234 14.72 -19.80 -29.30
N PRO A 235 15.48 -19.19 -30.22
CA PRO A 235 15.59 -17.75 -30.30
C PRO A 235 14.25 -17.15 -30.75
N LEU A 236 13.87 -16.07 -30.09
CA LEU A 236 12.70 -15.27 -30.44
C LEU A 236 12.93 -14.54 -31.78
N ASP A 237 11.86 -14.42 -32.57
CA ASP A 237 11.86 -13.56 -33.75
C ASP A 237 11.81 -12.08 -33.34
N VAL A 238 13.00 -11.49 -33.33
CA VAL A 238 13.24 -10.07 -33.08
C VAL A 238 12.34 -9.17 -33.94
N ALA A 239 12.28 -9.42 -35.24
CA ALA A 239 11.58 -8.54 -36.17
C ALA A 239 10.06 -8.61 -35.95
N ALA A 240 9.55 -9.82 -35.67
CA ALA A 240 8.14 -10.01 -35.35
C ALA A 240 7.75 -9.26 -34.08
N ILE A 241 8.49 -9.42 -32.98
CA ILE A 241 8.16 -8.80 -31.68
C ILE A 241 8.29 -7.27 -31.76
N VAL A 242 9.37 -6.75 -32.37
CA VAL A 242 9.54 -5.30 -32.61
C VAL A 242 8.40 -4.76 -33.48
N GLY A 243 8.03 -5.48 -34.53
CA GLY A 243 6.95 -5.11 -35.45
C GLY A 243 5.59 -4.94 -34.76
N MET A 244 5.35 -5.63 -33.64
CA MET A 244 4.10 -5.46 -32.87
C MET A 244 3.94 -4.05 -32.30
N MET A 245 5.04 -3.36 -32.01
CA MET A 245 5.07 -2.03 -31.39
C MET A 245 5.34 -0.89 -32.39
N GLN A 246 5.62 -1.21 -33.65
CA GLN A 246 5.78 -0.21 -34.71
C GLN A 246 4.43 0.42 -35.10
N PRO A 247 4.42 1.61 -35.73
CA PRO A 247 3.20 2.20 -36.28
C PRO A 247 2.50 1.23 -37.24
N GLY A 248 1.19 1.06 -37.11
CA GLY A 248 0.40 0.08 -37.86
C GLY A 248 0.54 -1.37 -37.38
N GLY A 249 1.34 -1.64 -36.35
CA GLY A 249 1.52 -2.95 -35.71
C GLY A 249 0.34 -3.35 -34.82
N ASN A 250 0.46 -4.49 -34.13
CA ASN A 250 -0.61 -5.06 -33.30
C ASN A 250 -1.09 -4.09 -32.21
N PHE A 251 -0.16 -3.38 -31.54
CA PHE A 251 -0.52 -2.48 -30.45
C PHE A 251 -1.30 -1.26 -30.93
N ASP A 252 -0.88 -0.67 -32.05
CA ASP A 252 -1.55 0.47 -32.70
C ASP A 252 -2.99 0.14 -33.12
N ARG A 253 -3.24 -1.12 -33.53
CA ARG A 253 -4.57 -1.57 -33.95
C ARG A 253 -5.51 -1.91 -32.79
N VAL A 254 -4.98 -2.40 -31.67
CA VAL A 254 -5.77 -2.98 -30.57
C VAL A 254 -6.01 -1.96 -29.44
N PHE A 255 -5.06 -1.07 -29.17
CA PHE A 255 -5.14 -0.12 -28.06
C PHE A 255 -5.44 1.29 -28.56
N PRO A 256 -6.68 1.80 -28.38
CA PRO A 256 -7.00 3.18 -28.70
C PRO A 256 -6.10 4.15 -27.93
N GLY A 257 -5.43 5.06 -28.65
CA GLY A 257 -4.49 6.01 -28.05
C GLY A 257 -3.09 5.44 -27.79
N PHE A 258 -2.72 4.31 -28.41
CA PHE A 258 -1.34 3.85 -28.43
C PHE A 258 -0.43 4.93 -29.05
N GLU A 259 0.63 5.28 -28.33
CA GLU A 259 1.63 6.23 -28.77
C GLU A 259 2.92 5.46 -29.10
N HIS A 260 3.37 5.57 -30.35
CA HIS A 260 4.65 4.99 -30.75
C HIS A 260 5.82 5.75 -30.11
N ARG A 261 6.64 5.03 -29.33
CA ARG A 261 7.80 5.57 -28.62
C ARG A 261 9.10 4.88 -29.07
N PRO A 262 9.99 5.55 -29.81
CA PRO A 262 11.22 4.93 -30.31
C PRO A 262 12.10 4.30 -29.23
N GLN A 263 12.21 4.94 -28.05
CA GLN A 263 13.01 4.43 -26.93
C GLN A 263 12.41 3.15 -26.33
N GLN A 264 11.08 3.01 -26.35
CA GLN A 264 10.40 1.78 -25.92
C GLN A 264 10.77 0.62 -26.84
N VAL A 265 10.76 0.87 -28.15
CA VAL A 265 11.12 -0.11 -29.17
C VAL A 265 12.60 -0.49 -29.08
N GLN A 266 13.48 0.48 -28.85
CA GLN A 266 14.91 0.23 -28.65
C GLN A 266 15.17 -0.64 -27.41
N MET A 267 14.51 -0.34 -26.29
CA MET A 267 14.59 -1.16 -25.09
C MET A 267 14.06 -2.58 -25.35
N LEU A 268 12.90 -2.70 -26.00
CA LEU A 268 12.32 -4.01 -26.35
C LEU A 268 13.29 -4.84 -27.18
N GLN A 269 13.86 -4.23 -28.23
CA GLN A 269 14.85 -4.89 -29.09
C GLN A 269 16.03 -5.41 -28.27
N ALA A 270 16.58 -4.58 -27.37
CA ALA A 270 17.69 -4.98 -26.51
C ALA A 270 17.31 -6.15 -25.59
N VAL A 271 16.10 -6.15 -25.03
CA VAL A 271 15.60 -7.25 -24.18
C VAL A 271 15.44 -8.55 -24.97
N VAL A 272 14.88 -8.51 -26.19
CA VAL A 272 14.77 -9.71 -27.04
C VAL A 272 16.14 -10.27 -27.39
N THR A 273 17.09 -9.40 -27.76
CA THR A 273 18.48 -9.81 -28.03
C THR A 273 19.12 -10.44 -26.80
N ALA A 274 18.94 -9.86 -25.61
CA ALA A 274 19.48 -10.40 -24.37
C ALA A 274 18.92 -11.80 -24.02
N PHE A 275 17.61 -12.03 -24.27
CA PHE A 275 17.02 -13.37 -24.16
C PHE A 275 17.67 -14.36 -25.12
N ASN A 276 17.79 -13.99 -26.40
CA ASN A 276 18.34 -14.86 -27.44
C ASN A 276 19.82 -15.19 -27.22
N GLU A 277 20.61 -14.23 -26.74
CA GLU A 277 22.05 -14.38 -26.55
C GLU A 277 22.43 -14.85 -25.14
N GLY A 278 21.46 -14.93 -24.22
CA GLY A 278 21.71 -15.33 -22.82
C GLY A 278 22.57 -14.34 -22.05
N GLN A 279 22.43 -13.04 -22.32
CA GLN A 279 23.27 -11.98 -21.75
C GLN A 279 22.58 -11.19 -20.64
N HIS A 280 23.38 -10.57 -19.78
CA HIS A 280 22.91 -9.57 -18.83
C HIS A 280 22.77 -8.21 -19.53
N LEU A 281 21.59 -7.60 -19.41
CA LEU A 281 21.30 -6.29 -19.96
C LEU A 281 21.02 -5.29 -18.82
N LEU A 282 21.69 -4.14 -18.87
CA LEU A 282 21.37 -2.98 -18.04
C LEU A 282 20.77 -1.90 -18.94
N VAL A 283 19.60 -1.37 -18.55
CA VAL A 283 18.92 -0.31 -19.30
C VAL A 283 18.61 0.86 -18.37
N GLU A 284 19.08 2.04 -18.74
CA GLU A 284 18.62 3.30 -18.18
C GLU A 284 17.52 3.88 -19.08
N ALA A 285 16.33 4.10 -18.53
CA ALA A 285 15.19 4.62 -19.28
C ALA A 285 14.33 5.55 -18.41
N GLY A 286 14.09 6.76 -18.92
CA GLY A 286 13.30 7.80 -18.25
C GLY A 286 11.88 7.37 -17.89
N THR A 287 11.20 8.15 -17.06
CA THR A 287 9.77 7.97 -16.77
C THR A 287 8.94 8.15 -18.05
N GLY A 288 7.80 7.44 -18.16
CA GLY A 288 6.93 7.54 -19.33
C GLY A 288 7.40 6.84 -20.62
N THR A 289 8.61 6.28 -20.66
CA THR A 289 9.13 5.57 -21.86
C THR A 289 8.44 4.23 -22.16
N GLY A 290 7.54 3.77 -21.30
CA GLY A 290 6.84 2.50 -21.49
C GLY A 290 7.67 1.25 -21.19
N LYS A 291 8.63 1.37 -20.26
CA LYS A 291 9.54 0.29 -19.80
C LYS A 291 8.84 -1.05 -19.56
N SER A 292 7.69 -1.01 -18.89
CA SER A 292 6.95 -2.22 -18.51
C SER A 292 6.64 -3.11 -19.71
N MET A 293 6.10 -2.55 -20.79
CA MET A 293 5.80 -3.34 -22.00
C MET A 293 7.07 -3.78 -22.73
N ALA A 294 8.11 -2.95 -22.72
CA ALA A 294 9.37 -3.25 -23.39
C ALA A 294 10.06 -4.51 -22.81
N TYR A 295 9.92 -4.80 -21.50
CA TYR A 295 10.41 -6.06 -20.93
C TYR A 295 9.33 -7.15 -20.80
N LEU A 296 8.04 -6.80 -20.62
CA LEU A 296 6.97 -7.80 -20.46
C LEU A 296 6.67 -8.55 -21.75
N LEU A 297 6.69 -7.87 -22.91
CA LEU A 297 6.36 -8.50 -24.18
C LEU A 297 7.40 -9.57 -24.57
N PRO A 298 8.72 -9.29 -24.57
CA PRO A 298 9.73 -10.33 -24.80
C PRO A 298 9.68 -11.46 -23.77
N ALA A 299 9.45 -11.13 -22.48
CA ALA A 299 9.36 -12.13 -21.42
C ALA A 299 8.20 -13.11 -21.62
N ALA A 300 7.04 -12.61 -22.08
CA ALA A 300 5.87 -13.43 -22.36
C ALA A 300 6.13 -14.40 -23.54
N PHE A 301 6.73 -13.90 -24.63
CA PHE A 301 7.12 -14.74 -25.77
C PHE A 301 8.19 -15.76 -25.38
N TRP A 302 9.21 -15.35 -24.62
CA TRP A 302 10.22 -16.28 -24.11
C TRP A 302 9.59 -17.40 -23.29
N ALA A 303 8.69 -17.04 -22.37
CA ALA A 303 8.05 -18.02 -21.51
C ALA A 303 7.17 -19.01 -22.28
N TYR A 304 6.45 -18.51 -23.28
CA TYR A 304 5.55 -19.30 -24.11
C TYR A 304 6.31 -20.21 -25.09
N GLU A 305 7.25 -19.67 -25.86
CA GLU A 305 7.97 -20.41 -26.90
C GLU A 305 9.00 -21.40 -26.37
N ASN A 306 9.53 -21.16 -25.16
CA ASN A 306 10.57 -22.01 -24.56
C ASN A 306 10.11 -22.83 -23.37
N GLY A 307 8.86 -22.68 -22.95
CA GLY A 307 8.38 -23.31 -21.72
C GLY A 307 9.22 -22.92 -20.49
N ARG A 308 9.79 -21.71 -20.45
CA ARG A 308 10.67 -21.27 -19.35
C ARG A 308 9.98 -20.22 -18.51
N ARG A 309 10.08 -20.35 -17.18
CA ARG A 309 9.54 -19.32 -16.28
C ARG A 309 10.43 -18.07 -16.35
N VAL A 310 9.81 -16.92 -16.56
CA VAL A 310 10.47 -15.62 -16.40
C VAL A 310 9.99 -15.01 -15.10
N VAL A 311 10.93 -14.63 -14.24
CA VAL A 311 10.63 -13.92 -13.00
C VAL A 311 10.90 -12.44 -13.22
N ILE A 312 9.91 -11.62 -12.93
CA ILE A 312 10.01 -10.16 -12.99
C ILE A 312 9.95 -9.64 -11.57
N SER A 313 11.04 -8.99 -11.16
CA SER A 313 11.14 -8.35 -9.84
C SER A 313 11.23 -6.85 -10.04
N THR A 314 10.20 -6.13 -9.62
CA THR A 314 10.18 -4.66 -9.64
C THR A 314 10.38 -4.15 -8.22
N ASN A 315 11.41 -3.34 -7.99
CA ASN A 315 11.48 -2.52 -6.79
C ASN A 315 10.80 -1.18 -7.10
N THR A 316 9.54 -1.04 -6.70
CA THR A 316 8.84 0.24 -6.78
C THR A 316 9.14 1.00 -5.50
N ILE A 317 10.06 1.97 -5.57
CA ILE A 317 10.12 3.01 -4.55
C ILE A 317 8.93 3.92 -4.87
N ASN A 318 7.87 3.84 -4.08
CA ASN A 318 6.88 4.91 -4.05
C ASN A 318 7.64 6.16 -3.60
N LEU A 319 7.96 7.05 -4.55
CA LEU A 319 8.15 8.44 -4.20
C LEU A 319 6.78 8.89 -3.69
N GLN A 320 6.70 9.02 -2.37
CA GLN A 320 5.56 9.65 -1.68
C GLN A 320 5.30 11.03 -2.30
#